data_AF-A0A640KA51-F1
#
_entry.id   AF-A0A640KA51-F1
#
_cell.length_a   1.000
_cell.length_b   1.000
_cell.length_c   1.000
_cell.angle_alpha   90.00
_cell.angle_beta   90.00
_cell.angle_gamma   90.00
#
_symmetry.space_group_name_H-M   'P 1'
#
loop_
_entity.id
_entity.type
_entity.pdbx_description
1 polymer ?
#
loop_
_entity_poly.entity_id
_entity_poly.type
_entity_poly.pdbx_seq_one_letter_code
_entity_poly.pdbx_strand_id
1 'polypeptide(L)'
;MFYCRRAFTVAAAAAISRSASSNASAAGRPVVDGAEAMEKSGTAAMHSLYRRLLKAGEEGSMMQHCLTVNSLSESLAYGLRLLRLHRELTNVDAVAQATPWWRMAKRTRHGLERRYYAWSLLALRLQLRSRNAIADVLVYLLFLTMCFLLYEIYRACRIGVNRAEERYRTLSIPIIQTLDALEAAQARKRELRKEMEKDIVRER
;
A
#
# COMPACT_ATOMS: atom_id res chain seq x y z
N MET A 1 -22.36 -8.61 35.26
CA MET A 1 -21.01 -8.04 35.51
C MET A 1 -20.00 -8.96 34.84
N PHE A 2 -19.49 -8.56 33.67
CA PHE A 2 -18.50 -9.33 32.91
C PHE A 2 -17.11 -8.75 33.18
N TYR A 3 -16.23 -9.56 33.74
CA TYR A 3 -14.79 -9.35 33.74
C TYR A 3 -14.17 -10.50 32.94
N CYS A 4 -13.63 -10.22 31.76
CA CYS A 4 -12.58 -11.05 31.16
C CYS A 4 -11.65 -10.13 30.37
N ARG A 5 -10.50 -9.87 30.99
CA ARG A 5 -9.40 -9.07 30.48
C ARG A 5 -8.70 -9.78 29.32
N ARG A 6 -8.34 -8.94 28.35
CA ARG A 6 -7.31 -9.08 27.31
C ARG A 6 -6.19 -10.09 27.63
N ALA A 7 -5.95 -11.00 26.70
CA ALA A 7 -4.64 -11.61 26.48
C ALA A 7 -4.14 -11.15 25.11
N PHE A 8 -3.06 -10.37 25.12
CA PHE A 8 -2.26 -9.99 23.95
C PHE A 8 -1.00 -10.85 24.03
N THR A 9 -0.82 -11.80 23.11
CA THR A 9 0.49 -12.42 22.85
C THR A 9 0.61 -12.82 21.39
N VAL A 10 1.61 -12.21 20.77
CA VAL A 10 2.47 -12.63 19.65
C VAL A 10 2.31 -14.10 19.19
N ALA A 11 2.13 -14.29 17.88
CA ALA A 11 2.61 -15.47 17.15
C ALA A 11 2.90 -15.10 15.70
N ALA A 12 4.19 -14.93 15.40
CA ALA A 12 4.73 -14.91 14.06
C ALA A 12 4.95 -16.36 13.58
N ALA A 13 4.80 -16.54 12.27
CA ALA A 13 5.36 -17.61 11.44
C ALA A 13 4.77 -19.04 11.55
N ALA A 14 4.69 -19.64 10.36
CA ALA A 14 4.53 -21.06 10.01
C ALA A 14 3.11 -21.60 9.82
N ALA A 15 2.70 -21.75 8.56
CA ALA A 15 2.29 -23.03 7.98
C ALA A 15 1.86 -22.85 6.52
N ILE A 16 2.84 -22.86 5.62
CA ILE A 16 2.66 -23.37 4.26
C ILE A 16 2.55 -24.89 4.41
N SER A 17 1.39 -25.49 4.09
CA SER A 17 1.29 -26.73 3.31
C SER A 17 -0.09 -27.37 3.40
N ARG A 18 -0.67 -27.58 2.21
CA ARG A 18 -1.38 -28.79 1.78
C ARG A 18 -2.46 -29.35 2.71
N SER A 19 -3.71 -29.09 2.33
CA SER A 19 -4.71 -30.15 2.23
C SER A 19 -5.30 -30.16 0.83
N ALA A 20 -4.79 -31.08 0.01
CA ALA A 20 -5.53 -31.61 -1.10
C ALA A 20 -6.70 -32.43 -0.52
N SER A 21 -7.93 -31.97 -0.72
CA SER A 21 -9.08 -32.89 -0.74
C SER A 21 -9.67 -32.86 -2.13
N SER A 22 -9.32 -33.89 -2.87
CA SER A 22 -9.99 -34.34 -4.07
C SER A 22 -11.47 -34.59 -3.74
N ASN A 23 -12.37 -33.92 -4.45
CA ASN A 23 -13.63 -34.51 -4.86
C ASN A 23 -13.97 -33.94 -6.24
N ALA A 24 -13.41 -34.59 -7.26
CA ALA A 24 -13.91 -34.52 -8.61
C ALA A 24 -15.20 -35.36 -8.66
N SER A 25 -16.34 -34.70 -8.64
CA SER A 25 -17.54 -35.24 -9.26
C SER A 25 -17.90 -34.32 -10.42
N ALA A 26 -17.78 -34.87 -11.61
CA ALA A 26 -18.08 -34.20 -12.86
C ALA A 26 -19.61 -34.08 -12.99
N ALA A 27 -20.12 -32.86 -12.85
CA ALA A 27 -21.36 -32.42 -13.47
C ALA A 27 -21.16 -30.96 -13.88
N GLY A 28 -21.46 -30.65 -15.14
CA GLY A 28 -21.10 -29.41 -15.81
C GLY A 28 -21.60 -28.13 -15.14
N ARG A 29 -20.86 -27.03 -15.42
CA ARG A 29 -21.15 -25.61 -15.16
C ARG A 29 -22.65 -25.22 -15.14
N PRO A 30 -23.05 -24.17 -14.39
CA PRO A 30 -22.27 -22.96 -14.13
C PRO A 30 -22.30 -22.48 -12.67
N VAL A 31 -21.21 -22.68 -11.93
CA VAL A 31 -21.02 -22.02 -10.62
C VAL A 31 -20.60 -20.54 -10.80
N VAL A 32 -20.16 -20.17 -12.00
CA VAL A 32 -19.73 -18.79 -12.33
C VAL A 32 -20.94 -17.84 -12.43
N ASP A 33 -22.07 -18.28 -13.00
CA ASP A 33 -23.27 -17.44 -13.10
C ASP A 33 -23.91 -17.17 -11.72
N GLY A 34 -23.83 -18.13 -10.79
CA GLY A 34 -24.33 -17.95 -9.42
C GLY A 34 -23.46 -16.98 -8.61
N ALA A 35 -22.13 -17.05 -8.76
CA ALA A 35 -21.21 -16.13 -8.12
C ALA A 35 -21.34 -14.71 -8.68
N GLU A 36 -21.41 -14.57 -10.00
CA GLU A 36 -21.62 -13.28 -10.65
C GLU A 36 -23.00 -12.69 -10.36
N ALA A 37 -24.06 -13.50 -10.30
CA ALA A 37 -25.40 -13.04 -9.93
C ALA A 37 -25.47 -12.63 -8.45
N MET A 38 -24.78 -13.35 -7.56
CA MET A 38 -24.68 -13.00 -6.14
C MET A 38 -23.84 -11.74 -5.93
N GLU A 39 -22.81 -11.52 -6.75
CA GLU A 39 -21.99 -10.31 -6.76
C GLU A 39 -22.74 -9.11 -7.36
N LYS A 40 -23.48 -9.29 -8.45
CA LYS A 40 -24.38 -8.27 -9.04
C LYS A 40 -25.52 -7.91 -8.07
N SER A 41 -26.06 -8.89 -7.34
CA SER A 41 -27.06 -8.66 -6.28
C SER A 41 -26.46 -7.92 -5.08
N GLY A 42 -25.27 -8.32 -4.64
CA GLY A 42 -24.55 -7.67 -3.54
C GLY A 42 -24.15 -6.22 -3.84
N THR A 43 -23.69 -5.95 -5.06
CA THR A 43 -23.36 -4.60 -5.53
C THR A 43 -24.60 -3.72 -5.68
N ALA A 44 -25.73 -4.26 -6.15
CA ALA A 44 -27.02 -3.56 -6.20
C ALA A 44 -27.54 -3.22 -4.79
N ALA A 45 -27.47 -4.16 -3.85
CA ALA A 45 -27.81 -3.94 -2.45
C ALA A 45 -26.92 -2.83 -1.84
N MET A 46 -25.62 -2.86 -2.12
CA MET A 46 -24.69 -1.81 -1.73
C MET A 46 -25.01 -0.44 -2.33
N HIS A 47 -25.31 -0.35 -3.63
CA HIS A 47 -25.70 0.91 -4.26
C HIS A 47 -26.97 1.48 -3.64
N SER A 48 -27.94 0.62 -3.29
CA SER A 48 -29.14 1.04 -2.60
C SER A 48 -28.85 1.57 -1.18
N LEU A 49 -27.95 0.92 -0.44
CA LEU A 49 -27.50 1.34 0.89
C LEU A 49 -26.71 2.64 0.82
N TYR A 50 -25.81 2.76 -0.15
CA TYR A 50 -25.02 3.94 -0.43
C TYR A 50 -25.91 5.16 -0.72
N ARG A 51 -26.94 5.00 -1.57
CA ARG A 51 -27.93 6.05 -1.82
C ARG A 51 -28.72 6.45 -0.57
N ARG A 52 -29.10 5.48 0.27
CA ARG A 52 -29.84 5.74 1.52
C ARG A 52 -28.97 6.49 2.54
N LEU A 53 -27.69 6.16 2.62
CA LEU A 53 -26.71 6.81 3.49
C LEU A 53 -26.40 8.23 3.03
N LEU A 54 -26.23 8.46 1.72
CA LEU A 54 -26.14 9.80 1.14
C LEU A 54 -27.36 10.65 1.45
N LYS A 55 -28.57 10.08 1.32
CA LYS A 55 -29.82 10.78 1.70
C LYS A 55 -29.92 11.09 3.19
N ALA A 56 -29.27 10.30 4.04
CA ALA A 56 -29.17 10.56 5.48
C ALA A 56 -28.12 11.64 5.83
N GLY A 57 -27.43 12.21 4.84
CA GLY A 57 -26.45 13.28 5.03
C GLY A 57 -25.03 12.80 5.37
N GLU A 58 -24.68 11.55 5.06
CA GLU A 58 -23.32 11.04 5.25
C GLU A 58 -22.36 11.48 4.13
N GLU A 59 -21.08 11.62 4.47
CA GLU A 59 -20.02 12.01 3.54
C GLU A 59 -19.75 10.90 2.50
N GLY A 60 -20.11 11.16 1.25
CA GLY A 60 -19.98 10.21 0.15
C GLY A 60 -18.54 9.77 -0.15
N SER A 61 -17.56 10.64 0.07
CA SER A 61 -16.13 10.38 -0.13
C SER A 61 -15.56 9.41 0.90
N MET A 62 -15.90 9.59 2.19
CA MET A 62 -15.50 8.69 3.27
C MET A 62 -16.06 7.28 3.03
N MET A 63 -17.30 7.20 2.56
CA MET A 63 -17.95 5.92 2.29
C MET A 63 -17.36 5.21 1.07
N GLN A 64 -16.97 5.93 0.01
CA GLN A 64 -16.25 5.37 -1.13
C GLN A 64 -14.89 4.80 -0.74
N HIS A 65 -14.11 5.51 0.09
CA HIS A 65 -12.82 5.01 0.58
C HIS A 65 -12.97 3.79 1.50
N CYS A 66 -14.02 3.73 2.31
CA CYS A 66 -14.26 2.55 3.16
C CYS A 66 -14.62 1.29 2.35
N LEU A 67 -15.20 1.46 1.15
CA LEU A 67 -15.51 0.38 0.22
C LEU A 67 -14.28 -0.18 -0.48
N THR A 68 -13.25 0.64 -0.70
CA THR A 68 -12.01 0.20 -1.35
C THR A 68 -11.05 -0.49 -0.38
N VAL A 69 -11.11 -0.13 0.92
CA VAL A 69 -10.17 -0.65 1.93
C VAL A 69 -10.68 -1.90 2.65
N ASN A 70 -12.00 -2.04 2.88
CA ASN A 70 -12.56 -3.15 3.65
C ASN A 70 -13.25 -4.18 2.76
N SER A 71 -13.37 -5.41 3.26
CA SER A 71 -14.16 -6.46 2.61
C SER A 71 -15.63 -6.02 2.46
N LEU A 72 -16.29 -6.53 1.41
CA LEU A 72 -17.68 -6.21 1.09
C LEU A 72 -18.63 -6.51 2.28
N SER A 73 -18.38 -7.57 3.03
CA SER A 73 -19.19 -7.96 4.19
C SER A 73 -19.06 -6.98 5.36
N GLU A 74 -17.84 -6.51 5.65
CA GLU A 74 -17.60 -5.54 6.73
C GLU A 74 -18.18 -4.16 6.41
N SER A 75 -18.05 -3.72 5.17
CA SER A 75 -18.63 -2.46 4.70
C SER A 75 -20.17 -2.49 4.66
N LEU A 76 -20.78 -3.63 4.30
CA LEU A 76 -22.23 -3.85 4.44
C LEU A 76 -22.68 -3.82 5.90
N ALA A 77 -22.00 -4.55 6.78
CA ALA A 77 -22.31 -4.60 8.21
C ALA A 77 -22.22 -3.21 8.84
N TYR A 78 -21.21 -2.44 8.45
CA TYR A 78 -21.03 -1.05 8.85
C TYR A 78 -22.18 -0.16 8.38
N GLY A 79 -22.50 -0.17 7.08
CA GLY A 79 -23.57 0.65 6.51
C GLY A 79 -24.95 0.36 7.12
N LEU A 80 -25.24 -0.92 7.40
CA LEU A 80 -26.46 -1.31 8.09
C LEU A 80 -26.51 -0.82 9.54
N ARG A 81 -25.38 -0.87 10.26
CA ARG A 81 -25.28 -0.37 11.64
C ARG A 81 -25.47 1.14 11.69
N LEU A 82 -24.93 1.87 10.71
CA LEU A 82 -25.10 3.31 10.59
C LEU A 82 -26.54 3.69 10.27
N LEU A 83 -27.21 2.97 9.36
CA LEU A 83 -28.64 3.17 9.07
C LEU A 83 -29.54 2.89 10.27
N ARG A 84 -29.21 1.86 11.08
CA ARG A 84 -29.96 1.57 12.32
C ARG A 84 -29.83 2.73 13.30
N LEU A 85 -28.62 3.23 13.53
CA LEU A 85 -28.36 4.35 14.43
C LEU A 85 -29.06 5.64 13.96
N HIS A 86 -29.06 5.93 12.66
CA HIS A 86 -29.81 7.05 12.09
C HIS A 86 -31.32 6.89 12.29
N ARG A 87 -31.86 5.70 12.03
CA ARG A 87 -33.29 5.42 12.24
C ARG A 87 -33.67 5.59 13.71
N GLU A 88 -32.87 5.06 14.63
CA GLU A 88 -33.07 5.20 16.07
C GLU A 88 -33.00 6.68 16.49
N LEU A 89 -32.06 7.46 15.96
CA LEU A 89 -31.98 8.89 16.22
C LEU A 89 -33.22 9.65 15.73
N THR A 90 -33.69 9.36 14.51
CA THR A 90 -34.91 9.98 13.97
C THR A 90 -36.17 9.59 14.76
N ASN A 91 -36.23 8.36 15.25
CA ASN A 91 -37.32 7.89 16.10
C ASN A 91 -37.31 8.62 17.46
N VAL A 92 -36.14 8.76 18.08
CA VAL A 92 -35.98 9.50 19.34
C VAL A 92 -36.34 10.97 19.15
N ASP A 93 -35.93 11.58 18.03
CA ASP A 93 -36.28 12.98 17.72
C ASP A 93 -37.80 13.16 17.48
N ALA A 94 -38.46 12.21 16.79
CA ALA A 94 -39.91 12.23 16.61
C ALA A 94 -40.66 12.07 17.95
N VAL A 95 -40.18 11.18 18.83
CA VAL A 95 -40.75 10.98 20.18
C VAL A 95 -40.51 12.20 21.06
N ALA A 96 -39.35 12.87 20.93
CA ALA A 96 -39.02 14.10 21.62
C ALA A 96 -39.92 15.28 21.20
N GLN A 97 -40.31 15.36 19.92
CA GLN A 97 -41.27 16.36 19.43
C GLN A 97 -42.71 16.08 19.92
N ALA A 98 -43.10 14.81 20.01
CA ALA A 98 -44.42 14.41 20.50
C ALA A 98 -44.57 14.55 22.03
N THR A 99 -43.47 14.74 22.78
CA THR A 99 -43.53 14.84 24.24
C THR A 99 -43.89 16.26 24.69
N PRO A 100 -44.96 16.43 25.49
CA PRO A 100 -45.37 17.75 25.96
C PRO A 100 -44.36 18.32 26.96
N TRP A 101 -44.16 19.63 26.90
CA TRP A 101 -43.03 20.31 27.54
C TRP A 101 -42.96 20.14 29.07
N TRP A 102 -44.11 19.93 29.72
CA TRP A 102 -44.24 19.74 31.17
C TRP A 102 -43.63 18.44 31.71
N ARG A 103 -43.34 17.43 30.86
CA ARG A 103 -42.70 16.18 31.30
C ARG A 103 -41.17 16.28 31.29
N MET A 104 -40.63 17.14 32.14
CA MET A 104 -39.18 17.42 32.20
C MET A 104 -38.31 16.17 32.39
N ALA A 105 -38.73 15.22 33.24
CA ALA A 105 -37.99 13.97 33.46
C ALA A 105 -37.92 13.07 32.21
N LYS A 106 -38.97 13.06 31.37
CA LYS A 106 -38.92 12.33 30.09
C LYS A 106 -38.09 13.08 29.06
N ARG A 107 -38.12 14.42 29.09
CA ARG A 107 -37.33 15.27 28.20
C ARG A 107 -35.82 15.16 28.43
N THR A 108 -35.37 15.09 29.68
CA THR A 108 -33.95 14.86 30.02
C THR A 108 -33.48 13.48 29.58
N ARG A 109 -34.32 12.45 29.75
CA ARG A 109 -34.05 11.09 29.27
C ARG A 109 -33.89 11.04 27.74
N HIS A 110 -34.81 11.66 26.99
CA HIS A 110 -34.69 11.74 25.54
C HIS A 110 -33.46 12.57 25.09
N GLY A 111 -33.08 13.61 25.84
CA GLY A 111 -31.85 14.36 25.61
C GLY A 111 -30.58 13.52 25.80
N LEU A 112 -30.54 12.65 26.82
CA LEU A 112 -29.46 11.70 27.06
C LEU A 112 -29.39 10.63 25.97
N GLU A 113 -30.53 10.06 25.58
CA GLU A 113 -30.63 9.08 24.49
C GLU A 113 -30.12 9.70 23.17
N ARG A 114 -30.54 10.92 22.84
CA ARG A 114 -30.06 11.66 21.67
C ARG A 114 -28.55 11.87 21.68
N ARG A 115 -28.00 12.26 22.84
CA ARG A 115 -26.55 12.41 23.01
C ARG A 115 -25.83 11.07 22.83
N TYR A 116 -26.34 9.98 23.39
CA TYR A 116 -25.75 8.66 23.24
C TYR A 116 -25.67 8.23 21.77
N TYR A 117 -26.75 8.38 21.00
CA TYR A 117 -26.76 8.05 19.57
C TYR A 117 -25.88 8.99 18.74
N ALA A 118 -25.81 10.28 19.08
CA ALA A 118 -24.87 11.20 18.44
C ALA A 118 -23.41 10.84 18.73
N TRP A 119 -23.09 10.48 19.98
CA TRP A 119 -21.76 10.03 20.37
C TRP A 119 -21.38 8.71 19.71
N SER A 120 -22.30 7.75 19.60
CA SER A 120 -22.03 6.47 18.96
C SER A 120 -21.82 6.63 17.45
N LEU A 121 -22.56 7.52 16.78
CA LEU A 121 -22.32 7.91 15.39
C LEU A 121 -20.92 8.52 15.21
N LEU A 122 -20.55 9.47 16.08
CA LEU A 122 -19.26 10.14 16.03
C LEU A 122 -18.10 9.15 16.27
N ALA A 123 -18.25 8.27 17.27
CA ALA A 123 -17.28 7.21 17.55
C ALA A 123 -17.12 6.25 16.37
N LEU A 124 -18.23 5.87 15.73
CA LEU A 124 -18.19 5.02 14.53
C LEU A 124 -17.41 5.71 13.41
N ARG A 125 -17.73 6.98 13.10
CA ARG A 125 -17.02 7.78 12.08
C ARG A 125 -15.53 7.90 12.38
N LEU A 126 -15.18 8.15 13.64
CA LEU A 126 -13.78 8.26 14.09
C LEU A 126 -13.02 6.94 13.87
N GLN A 127 -13.66 5.80 14.12
CA GLN A 127 -13.07 4.48 13.93
C GLN A 127 -12.77 4.16 12.46
N LEU A 128 -13.62 4.54 11.50
CA LEU A 128 -13.24 4.32 10.09
C LEU A 128 -12.20 5.32 9.64
N ARG A 129 -12.29 6.58 10.07
CA ARG A 129 -11.30 7.58 9.70
C ARG A 129 -9.91 7.20 10.18
N SER A 130 -9.80 6.64 11.39
CA SER A 130 -8.52 6.12 11.89
C SER A 130 -8.07 4.88 11.13
N ARG A 131 -8.95 3.92 10.83
CA ARG A 131 -8.60 2.75 10.01
C ARG A 131 -8.14 3.12 8.61
N ASN A 132 -8.81 4.07 7.97
CA ASN A 132 -8.44 4.57 6.66
C ASN A 132 -7.08 5.28 6.71
N ALA A 133 -6.88 6.15 7.70
CA ALA A 133 -5.59 6.82 7.88
C ALA A 133 -4.44 5.81 8.14
N ILE A 134 -4.70 4.73 8.87
CA ILE A 134 -3.71 3.66 9.07
C ILE A 134 -3.38 2.97 7.75
N ALA A 135 -4.39 2.65 6.92
CA ALA A 135 -4.18 2.03 5.63
C ALA A 135 -3.33 2.93 4.70
N ASP A 136 -3.65 4.23 4.63
CA ASP A 136 -2.86 5.19 3.85
C ASP A 136 -1.42 5.28 4.35
N VAL A 137 -1.22 5.39 5.67
CA VAL A 137 0.11 5.41 6.29
C VAL A 137 0.89 4.13 5.97
N LEU A 138 0.24 2.96 5.98
CA LEU A 138 0.89 1.70 5.61
C LEU A 138 1.34 1.70 4.14
N VAL A 139 0.52 2.23 3.22
CA VAL A 139 0.91 2.36 1.81
C VAL A 139 2.10 3.30 1.66
N TYR A 140 2.09 4.45 2.33
CA TYR A 140 3.22 5.38 2.31
C TYR A 140 4.48 4.78 2.93
N LEU A 141 4.35 4.03 4.02
CA LEU A 141 5.49 3.33 4.63
C LEU A 141 6.06 2.26 3.69
N LEU A 142 5.22 1.48 3.01
CA LEU A 142 5.66 0.52 2.00
C LEU A 142 6.35 1.20 0.82
N PHE A 143 5.83 2.34 0.39
CA PHE A 143 6.47 3.14 -0.66
C PHE A 143 7.85 3.63 -0.22
N LEU A 144 7.96 4.20 0.98
CA LEU A 144 9.22 4.66 1.55
C LEU A 144 10.23 3.52 1.72
N THR A 145 9.80 2.34 2.17
CA THR A 145 10.71 1.19 2.29
C THR A 145 11.19 0.70 0.93
N MET A 146 10.33 0.67 -0.09
CA MET A 146 10.75 0.34 -1.46
C MET A 146 11.73 1.36 -2.03
N CYS A 147 11.49 2.66 -1.84
CA CYS A 147 12.43 3.70 -2.23
C CYS A 147 13.77 3.55 -1.50
N PHE A 148 13.75 3.21 -0.21
CA PHE A 148 14.97 2.98 0.57
C PHE A 148 15.75 1.76 0.07
N LEU A 149 15.07 0.65 -0.23
CA LEU A 149 15.71 -0.53 -0.83
C LEU A 149 16.32 -0.20 -2.20
N LEU A 150 15.62 0.55 -3.05
CA LEU A 150 16.16 1.02 -4.33
C LEU A 150 17.40 1.89 -4.13
N TYR A 151 17.38 2.77 -3.13
CA TYR A 151 18.51 3.64 -2.82
C TYR A 151 19.72 2.82 -2.34
N GLU A 152 19.53 1.82 -1.49
CA GLU A 152 20.60 0.94 -1.05
C GLU A 152 21.16 0.09 -2.21
N ILE A 153 20.31 -0.41 -3.11
CA ILE A 153 20.77 -1.10 -4.32
C ILE A 153 21.57 -0.14 -5.21
N TYR A 154 21.04 1.06 -5.47
CA TYR A 154 21.74 2.08 -6.25
C TYR A 154 23.09 2.43 -5.63
N ARG A 155 23.14 2.59 -4.31
CA ARG A 155 24.38 2.88 -3.57
C ARG A 155 25.37 1.72 -3.68
N ALA A 156 24.93 0.48 -3.49
CA ALA A 156 25.77 -0.70 -3.64
C ALA A 156 26.30 -0.85 -5.08
N CYS A 157 25.44 -0.63 -6.09
CA CYS A 157 25.83 -0.62 -7.49
C CYS A 157 26.86 0.49 -7.78
N ARG A 158 26.64 1.71 -7.26
CA ARG A 158 27.58 2.83 -7.45
C ARG A 158 28.94 2.55 -6.81
N ILE A 159 28.96 1.96 -5.61
CA ILE A 159 30.21 1.53 -4.95
C ILE A 159 30.89 0.44 -5.78
N GLY A 160 30.13 -0.51 -6.33
CA GLY A 160 30.66 -1.56 -7.21
C GLY A 160 31.27 -0.99 -8.50
N VAL A 161 30.59 -0.05 -9.15
CA VAL A 161 31.08 0.64 -10.36
C VAL A 161 32.35 1.43 -10.06
N ASN A 162 32.38 2.24 -8.99
CA ASN A 162 33.58 2.98 -8.61
C ASN A 162 34.76 2.04 -8.34
N ARG A 163 34.52 0.92 -7.65
CA ARG A 163 35.57 -0.07 -7.36
C ARG A 163 36.04 -0.81 -8.62
N ALA A 164 35.16 -1.03 -9.59
CA ALA A 164 35.53 -1.58 -10.89
C ALA A 164 36.36 -0.57 -11.69
N GLU A 165 35.95 0.71 -11.72
CA GLU A 165 36.69 1.79 -12.37
C GLU A 165 38.11 1.93 -11.80
N GLU A 166 38.26 1.88 -10.48
CA GLU A 166 39.57 1.88 -9.81
C GLU A 166 40.45 0.70 -10.26
N ARG A 167 39.88 -0.51 -10.38
CA ARG A 167 40.61 -1.68 -10.89
C ARG A 167 41.01 -1.55 -12.35
N TYR A 168 40.16 -1.00 -13.20
CA TYR A 168 40.51 -0.76 -14.60
C TYR A 168 41.61 0.29 -14.74
N ARG A 169 41.55 1.36 -13.93
CA ARG A 169 42.63 2.36 -13.89
C ARG A 169 43.95 1.72 -13.48
N THR A 170 44.00 0.89 -12.44
CA THR A 170 45.24 0.24 -12.03
C THR A 170 45.79 -0.76 -13.06
N LEU A 171 44.90 -1.53 -13.72
CA LEU A 171 45.29 -2.46 -14.79
C LEU A 171 45.80 -1.74 -16.04
N SER A 172 45.35 -0.52 -16.31
CA SER A 172 45.77 0.25 -17.49
C SER A 172 47.19 0.82 -17.38
N ILE A 173 47.71 1.03 -16.17
CA ILE A 173 49.05 1.61 -15.92
C ILE A 173 50.17 0.83 -16.66
N PRO A 174 50.32 -0.50 -16.49
CA PRO A 174 51.37 -1.25 -17.19
C PRO A 174 51.16 -1.30 -18.71
N ILE A 175 49.91 -1.23 -19.19
CA ILE A 175 49.60 -1.24 -20.62
C ILE A 175 50.08 0.07 -21.27
N ILE A 176 49.81 1.20 -20.63
CA ILE A 176 50.28 2.51 -21.10
C ILE A 176 51.80 2.57 -21.08
N GLN A 177 52.44 2.10 -19.99
CA GLN A 177 53.90 2.07 -19.88
C GLN A 177 54.57 1.21 -20.96
N THR A 178 53.96 0.08 -21.33
CA THR A 178 54.50 -0.79 -22.39
C THR A 178 54.30 -0.17 -23.77
N LEU A 179 53.18 0.50 -24.03
CA LEU A 179 52.97 1.26 -25.26
C LEU A 179 53.95 2.43 -25.40
N ASP A 180 54.12 3.24 -24.35
CA ASP A 180 55.08 4.36 -24.34
C ASP A 180 56.51 3.85 -24.58
N ALA A 181 56.88 2.73 -23.98
CA ALA A 181 58.19 2.11 -24.18
C ALA A 181 58.39 1.61 -25.63
N LEU A 182 57.35 1.06 -26.25
CA LEU A 182 57.38 0.62 -27.64
C LEU A 182 57.49 1.82 -28.61
N GLU A 183 56.77 2.90 -28.34
CA GLU A 183 56.86 4.14 -29.13
C GLU A 183 58.25 4.76 -29.03
N ALA A 184 58.83 4.84 -27.83
CA ALA A 184 60.20 5.32 -27.62
C ALA A 184 61.23 4.44 -28.34
N ALA A 185 61.06 3.11 -28.32
CA ALA A 185 61.94 2.18 -29.02
C ALA A 185 61.82 2.32 -30.56
N GLN A 186 60.62 2.57 -31.09
CA GLN A 186 60.42 2.84 -32.51
C GLN A 186 61.01 4.19 -32.93
N ALA A 187 60.89 5.23 -32.10
CA ALA A 187 61.49 6.54 -32.36
C ALA A 187 63.01 6.43 -32.48
N ARG A 188 63.67 5.75 -31.52
CA ARG A 188 65.12 5.48 -31.56
C ARG A 188 65.54 4.70 -32.80
N LYS A 189 64.76 3.68 -33.20
CA LYS A 189 65.03 2.94 -34.45
C LYS A 189 64.91 3.81 -35.70
N ARG A 190 63.99 4.78 -35.72
CA ARG A 190 63.85 5.72 -36.83
C ARG A 190 65.00 6.72 -36.86
N GLU A 191 65.49 7.17 -35.71
CA GLU A 191 66.65 8.06 -35.60
C GLU A 191 67.93 7.38 -36.07
N LEU A 192 68.21 6.17 -35.59
CA LEU A 192 69.36 5.38 -36.04
C LEU A 192 69.34 5.09 -37.54
N ARG A 193 68.16 4.81 -38.12
CA ARG A 193 68.03 4.65 -39.58
C ARG A 193 68.38 5.93 -40.33
N LYS A 194 67.94 7.10 -39.84
CA LYS A 194 68.29 8.39 -40.45
C LYS A 194 69.79 8.71 -40.33
N GLU A 195 70.44 8.30 -39.25
CA GLU A 195 71.90 8.45 -39.09
C GLU A 195 72.66 7.55 -40.06
N MET A 196 72.28 6.28 -40.16
CA MET A 196 72.86 5.35 -41.14
C MET A 196 72.66 5.81 -42.59
N GLU A 197 71.47 6.32 -42.94
CA GLU A 197 71.21 6.89 -44.27
C GLU A 197 72.12 8.10 -44.55
N LYS A 198 72.39 8.94 -43.55
CA LYS A 198 73.32 10.07 -43.69
C LYS A 198 74.76 9.62 -43.86
N ASP A 199 75.19 8.59 -43.16
CA ASP A 199 76.55 8.05 -43.26
C ASP A 199 76.77 7.40 -44.63
N ILE A 200 75.80 6.63 -45.14
CA ILE A 200 75.84 6.06 -46.50
C ILE A 200 75.91 7.15 -47.59
N VAL A 201 75.20 8.27 -47.41
CA VAL A 201 75.23 9.39 -48.36
C VAL A 201 76.58 10.15 -48.31
N ARG A 202 77.30 10.11 -47.19
CA ARG A 202 78.62 10.77 -47.04
C ARG A 202 79.77 9.93 -47.58
N GLU A 203 79.65 8.61 -47.60
CA GLU A 203 80.67 7.70 -48.13
C GLU A 203 80.65 7.57 -49.67
N ARG A 204 79.70 8.21 -50.35
CA ARG A 204 79.51 8.15 -51.81
C ARG A 204 79.93 9.45 -52.49
#